data_AF-A0A1H3SZZ5-F1
#
_entry.id   AF-A0A1H3SZZ5-F1
#
_cell.length_a   1.000
_cell.length_b   1.000
_cell.length_c   1.000
_cell.angle_alpha   90.00
_cell.angle_beta   90.00
_cell.angle_gamma   90.00
#
_symmetry.space_group_name_H-M   'P 1'
#
loop_
_entity.id
_entity.type
_entity.pdbx_description
1 polymer ?
#
loop_
_entity_poly.entity_id
_entity_poly.type
_entity_poly.pdbx_seq_one_letter_code
_entity_poly.pdbx_strand_id
1 'polypeptide(L)'
;MRRTAMKSGGAGFRRRAAPASHAAHELAREQRLEARAARAMAEARPRAATVAVINQHQVVPAPKTVAQRNPRLRALAKDQQCLLLVPGICTNDSTTVVCCHSNLSIHGKGERRKADDHYSAWGCAACHSWLDQGPAPAARKEAAFMAAHLRQVLAWRALAYAPNIDARDRAAVLWALGQLNAMPILDF
;
A
#
# COMPACT_ATOMS: atom_id res chain seq x y z
N MET A 1 76.03 -27.25 34.95
CA MET A 1 74.70 -27.50 34.35
C MET A 1 73.64 -26.70 35.11
N ARG A 2 73.19 -25.55 34.56
CA ARG A 2 72.10 -24.75 35.16
C ARG A 2 70.77 -25.22 34.57
N ARG A 3 69.85 -25.71 35.41
CA ARG A 3 68.48 -26.05 35.01
C ARG A 3 67.64 -24.78 35.00
N THR A 4 67.04 -24.45 33.88
CA THR A 4 66.09 -23.34 33.74
C THR A 4 64.73 -23.77 34.30
N ALA A 5 64.12 -22.94 35.14
CA ALA A 5 62.78 -23.18 35.69
C ALA A 5 61.70 -22.83 34.65
N MET A 6 60.84 -23.80 34.32
CA MET A 6 59.66 -23.57 33.48
C MET A 6 58.58 -22.85 34.31
N LYS A 7 58.14 -21.66 33.86
CA LYS A 7 57.01 -20.92 34.44
C LYS A 7 55.70 -21.62 34.08
N SER A 8 54.99 -22.15 35.08
CA SER A 8 53.63 -22.67 34.95
C SER A 8 52.62 -21.51 34.89
N GLY A 9 52.34 -21.01 33.69
CA GLY A 9 51.23 -20.08 33.44
C GLY A 9 49.91 -20.82 33.34
N GLY A 10 49.24 -21.05 34.48
CA GLY A 10 47.89 -21.61 34.51
C GLY A 10 46.84 -20.56 34.16
N ALA A 11 46.57 -20.35 32.86
CA ALA A 11 45.38 -19.64 32.42
C ALA A 11 44.17 -20.55 32.66
N GLY A 12 43.48 -20.36 33.79
CA GLY A 12 42.25 -21.07 34.11
C GLY A 12 41.18 -20.80 33.04
N PHE A 13 40.79 -21.85 32.32
CA PHE A 13 39.63 -21.81 31.42
C PHE A 13 38.37 -21.63 32.27
N ARG A 14 37.79 -20.42 32.29
CA ARG A 14 36.48 -20.21 32.92
C ARG A 14 35.45 -21.02 32.13
N ARG A 15 34.91 -22.09 32.74
CA ARG A 15 33.77 -22.81 32.16
C ARG A 15 32.63 -21.82 31.97
N ARG A 16 32.13 -21.69 30.74
CA ARG A 16 30.86 -20.97 30.48
C ARG A 16 29.77 -21.72 31.24
N ALA A 17 28.82 -20.97 31.82
CA ALA A 17 27.66 -21.55 32.48
C ALA A 17 26.98 -22.55 31.54
N ALA A 18 26.58 -23.71 32.08
CA ALA A 18 25.84 -24.71 31.31
C ALA A 18 24.60 -24.05 30.69
N PRO A 19 24.26 -24.34 29.42
CA PRO A 19 23.02 -23.84 28.84
C PRO A 19 21.84 -24.31 29.71
N ALA A 20 20.85 -23.43 29.89
CA ALA A 20 19.63 -23.77 30.59
C ALA A 20 19.05 -25.07 30.01
N SER A 21 18.48 -25.93 30.86
CA SER A 21 17.86 -27.18 30.41
C SER A 21 16.77 -26.89 29.36
N HIS A 22 16.48 -27.88 28.50
CA HIS A 22 15.41 -27.76 27.51
C HIS A 22 14.09 -27.29 28.14
N ALA A 23 13.75 -27.85 29.30
CA ALA A 23 12.60 -27.45 30.10
C ALA A 23 12.63 -25.97 30.53
N ALA A 24 13.79 -25.44 30.93
CA ALA A 24 13.94 -24.03 31.28
C ALA A 24 13.78 -23.11 30.06
N HIS A 25 14.21 -23.55 28.88
CA HIS A 25 14.01 -22.81 27.63
C HIS A 25 12.54 -22.80 27.19
N GLU A 26 11.84 -23.93 27.34
CA GLU A 26 10.40 -24.05 27.07
C GLU A 26 9.58 -23.14 27.99
N LEU A 27 9.82 -23.19 29.31
CA LEU A 27 9.15 -22.34 30.28
C LEU A 27 9.36 -20.84 29.96
N ALA A 28 10.60 -20.45 29.66
CA ALA A 28 10.91 -19.06 29.29
C ALA A 28 10.26 -18.63 27.95
N ARG A 29 9.95 -19.58 27.06
CA ARG A 29 9.22 -19.30 25.82
C ARG A 29 7.74 -19.11 26.10
N GLU A 30 7.14 -19.95 26.93
CA GLU A 30 5.74 -19.82 27.37
C GLU A 30 5.50 -18.49 28.08
N GLN A 31 6.34 -18.15 29.07
CA GLN A 31 6.26 -16.87 29.78
C GLN A 31 6.36 -15.65 28.84
N ARG A 32 7.19 -15.74 27.79
CA ARG A 32 7.30 -14.68 26.78
C ARG A 32 6.05 -14.59 25.90
N LEU A 33 5.45 -15.72 25.54
CA LEU A 33 4.20 -15.76 24.78
C LEU A 33 3.04 -15.20 25.60
N GLU A 34 2.94 -15.56 26.87
CA GLU A 34 1.95 -15.04 27.81
C GLU A 34 2.11 -13.53 28.04
N ALA A 35 3.33 -13.06 28.28
CA ALA A 35 3.59 -11.62 28.44
C ALA A 35 3.23 -10.84 27.17
N ARG A 36 3.51 -11.40 25.98
CA ARG A 36 3.12 -10.80 24.70
C ARG A 36 1.60 -10.78 24.51
N ALA A 37 0.91 -11.86 24.89
CA ALA A 37 -0.54 -11.95 24.84
C ALA A 37 -1.20 -10.94 25.79
N ALA A 38 -0.72 -10.86 27.05
CA ALA A 38 -1.21 -9.92 28.04
C ALA A 38 -1.02 -8.46 27.58
N ARG A 39 0.14 -8.14 27.01
CA ARG A 39 0.41 -6.81 26.44
C ARG A 39 -0.51 -6.49 25.26
N ALA A 40 -0.70 -7.45 24.35
CA ALA A 40 -1.62 -7.27 23.21
C ALA A 40 -3.07 -7.05 23.66
N MET A 41 -3.52 -7.75 24.71
CA MET A 41 -4.85 -7.56 25.30
C MET A 41 -4.98 -6.19 25.99
N ALA A 42 -3.95 -5.75 26.73
CA ALA A 42 -3.96 -4.44 27.38
C ALA A 42 -3.91 -3.27 26.39
N GLU A 43 -3.23 -3.43 25.26
CA GLU A 43 -3.12 -2.42 24.19
C GLU A 43 -4.28 -2.49 23.18
N ALA A 44 -5.17 -3.49 23.28
CA ALA A 44 -6.29 -3.66 22.36
C ALA A 44 -7.33 -2.55 22.52
N ARG A 45 -7.28 -1.54 21.65
CA ARG A 45 -8.37 -0.56 21.50
C ARG A 45 -9.39 -1.04 20.47
N PRO A 46 -10.70 -1.08 20.78
CA PRO A 46 -11.72 -1.32 19.77
C PRO A 46 -11.64 -0.20 18.72
N ARG A 47 -11.55 -0.57 17.44
CA ARG A 47 -11.57 0.40 16.35
C ARG A 47 -12.97 1.01 16.28
N ALA A 48 -13.05 2.34 16.29
CA ALA A 48 -14.31 3.03 16.04
C ALA A 48 -14.83 2.61 14.66
N ALA A 49 -16.00 1.96 14.61
CA ALA A 49 -16.68 1.68 13.36
C ALA A 49 -17.17 3.01 12.76
N THR A 50 -17.09 3.16 11.44
CA THR A 50 -17.84 4.22 10.76
C THR A 50 -19.31 3.95 11.02
N VAL A 51 -20.01 4.93 11.59
CA VAL A 51 -21.42 4.81 11.95
C VAL A 51 -22.29 5.70 11.07
N ALA A 52 -23.47 5.21 10.72
CA ALA A 52 -24.54 5.99 10.13
C ALA A 52 -25.57 6.33 11.20
N VAL A 53 -25.90 7.61 11.32
CA VAL A 53 -26.98 8.08 12.20
C VAL A 53 -28.27 8.01 11.40
N ILE A 54 -29.16 7.08 11.76
CA ILE A 54 -30.48 6.95 11.13
C ILE A 54 -31.43 8.01 11.74
N ASN A 55 -31.33 8.23 13.05
CA ASN A 55 -32.02 9.29 13.78
C ASN A 55 -31.31 9.57 15.11
N GLN A 56 -31.82 10.54 15.88
CA GLN A 56 -31.30 10.97 17.18
C GLN A 56 -31.09 9.86 18.22
N HIS A 57 -31.73 8.70 18.08
CA HIS A 57 -31.61 7.56 19.01
C HIS A 57 -30.99 6.31 18.37
N GLN A 58 -30.68 6.33 17.07
CA GLN A 58 -30.25 5.15 16.33
C GLN A 58 -28.99 5.41 15.52
N VAL A 59 -27.89 4.82 15.99
CA VAL A 59 -26.59 4.82 15.35
C VAL A 59 -26.27 3.39 14.95
N VAL A 60 -26.23 3.12 13.65
CA VAL A 60 -25.91 1.79 13.11
C VAL A 60 -24.54 1.79 12.45
N PRO A 61 -23.89 0.63 12.27
CA PRO A 61 -22.72 0.54 11.41
C PRO A 61 -23.06 1.06 10.00
N ALA A 62 -22.25 1.98 9.48
CA ALA A 62 -22.43 2.47 8.12
C ALA A 62 -22.28 1.29 7.14
N PRO A 63 -23.18 1.17 6.14
CA PRO A 63 -23.06 0.11 5.15
C PRO A 63 -21.72 0.23 4.42
N LYS A 64 -21.08 -0.92 4.18
CA LYS A 64 -19.83 -0.97 3.42
C LYS A 64 -20.15 -0.60 1.97
N THR A 65 -19.43 0.36 1.41
CA THR A 65 -19.57 0.69 -0.01
C THR A 65 -19.20 -0.51 -0.87
N VAL A 66 -19.82 -0.67 -2.04
CA VAL A 66 -19.45 -1.72 -3.00
C VAL A 66 -18.19 -1.30 -3.74
N ALA A 67 -17.29 -2.26 -3.99
CA ALA A 67 -16.09 -2.06 -4.78
C ALA A 67 -16.45 -1.80 -6.25
N GLN A 68 -16.06 -0.64 -6.77
CA GLN A 68 -16.25 -0.33 -8.19
C GLN A 68 -15.02 -0.81 -8.96
N ARG A 69 -15.22 -1.80 -9.83
CA ARG A 69 -14.14 -2.53 -10.51
C ARG A 69 -14.37 -2.57 -12.01
N ASN A 70 -13.32 -2.31 -12.77
CA ASN A 70 -13.29 -2.38 -14.22
C ASN A 70 -11.94 -2.96 -14.67
N PRO A 71 -11.85 -4.29 -14.86
CA PRO A 71 -10.62 -4.95 -15.30
C PRO A 71 -10.06 -4.42 -16.62
N ARG A 72 -10.94 -3.99 -17.54
CA ARG A 72 -10.53 -3.43 -18.84
C ARG A 72 -9.85 -2.08 -18.66
N LEU A 73 -10.40 -1.20 -17.82
CA LEU A 73 -9.77 0.07 -17.44
C LEU A 73 -8.37 -0.15 -16.83
N ARG A 74 -8.22 -1.16 -15.97
CA ARG A 74 -6.91 -1.50 -15.38
C ARG A 74 -5.91 -1.98 -16.44
N ALA A 75 -6.37 -2.78 -17.39
CA ALA A 75 -5.53 -3.31 -18.47
C ALA A 75 -5.00 -2.21 -19.41
N LEU A 76 -5.73 -1.10 -19.56
CA LEU A 76 -5.31 0.04 -20.37
C LEU A 76 -4.02 0.71 -19.92
N ALA A 77 -3.54 0.45 -18.70
CA ALA A 77 -2.27 0.99 -18.23
C ALA A 77 -1.04 0.39 -18.94
N LYS A 78 -1.17 -0.83 -19.48
CA LYS A 78 -0.06 -1.52 -20.13
C LYS A 78 0.45 -0.70 -21.31
N ASP A 79 1.78 -0.59 -21.41
CA ASP A 79 2.50 0.12 -22.47
C ASP A 79 2.18 1.63 -22.58
N GLN A 80 1.52 2.20 -21.56
CA GLN A 80 1.28 3.65 -21.47
C GLN A 80 2.46 4.39 -20.85
N GLN A 81 2.43 5.72 -20.90
CA GLN A 81 3.39 6.56 -20.19
C GLN A 81 3.07 6.65 -18.69
N CYS A 82 4.12 6.79 -17.88
CA CYS A 82 3.98 7.02 -16.45
C CYS A 82 3.39 8.42 -16.20
N LEU A 83 2.26 8.50 -15.50
CA LEU A 83 1.60 9.77 -15.15
C LEU A 83 1.92 10.24 -13.72
N LEU A 84 2.50 9.36 -12.91
CA LEU A 84 2.99 9.70 -11.56
C LEU A 84 4.16 10.69 -11.59
N LEU A 85 5.10 10.53 -12.53
CA LEU A 85 6.18 11.49 -12.81
C LEU A 85 6.91 12.01 -11.56
N VAL A 86 7.15 11.13 -10.57
CA VAL A 86 7.78 11.52 -9.31
C VAL A 86 9.24 11.92 -9.56
N PRO A 87 9.65 13.17 -9.26
CA PRO A 87 11.01 13.64 -9.55
C PRO A 87 12.07 12.81 -8.82
N GLY A 88 13.11 12.40 -9.55
CA GLY A 88 14.20 11.58 -9.03
C GLY A 88 13.85 10.10 -8.79
N ILE A 89 12.61 9.69 -9.06
CA ILE A 89 12.14 8.30 -8.88
C ILE A 89 11.65 7.71 -10.21
N CYS A 90 10.98 8.50 -11.03
CA CYS A 90 10.38 8.04 -12.29
C CYS A 90 11.45 7.56 -13.27
N THR A 91 11.32 6.33 -13.76
CA THR A 91 12.16 5.77 -14.84
C THR A 91 11.59 6.03 -16.23
N ASN A 92 10.31 6.44 -16.31
CA ASN A 92 9.55 6.62 -17.54
C ASN A 92 9.52 5.38 -18.46
N ASP A 93 9.77 4.20 -17.91
CA ASP A 93 9.74 2.93 -18.66
C ASP A 93 8.30 2.45 -18.82
N SER A 94 7.75 2.62 -20.02
CA SER A 94 6.36 2.25 -20.38
C SER A 94 6.07 0.76 -20.24
N THR A 95 7.09 -0.10 -20.39
CA THR A 95 6.92 -1.56 -20.31
C THR A 95 6.57 -2.04 -18.90
N THR A 96 6.85 -1.21 -17.89
CA THR A 96 6.57 -1.50 -16.47
C THR A 96 5.30 -0.81 -15.95
N VAL A 97 4.60 -0.08 -16.80
CA VAL A 97 3.48 0.75 -16.37
C VAL A 97 2.27 -0.10 -16.00
N VAL A 98 1.72 0.18 -14.83
CA VAL A 98 0.55 -0.49 -14.27
C VAL A 98 -0.48 0.52 -13.77
N CYS A 99 -1.70 0.05 -13.56
CA CYS A 99 -2.76 0.81 -12.92
C CYS A 99 -2.49 0.90 -11.41
N CYS A 100 -1.97 2.04 -10.95
CA CYS A 100 -1.68 2.32 -9.54
C CYS A 100 -2.91 2.93 -8.87
N HIS A 101 -3.48 2.24 -7.88
CA HIS A 101 -4.63 2.72 -7.12
C HIS A 101 -4.23 3.83 -6.13
N SER A 102 -5.19 4.71 -5.81
CA SER A 102 -5.04 5.66 -4.71
C SER A 102 -4.80 4.96 -3.37
N ASN A 103 -3.97 5.59 -2.53
CA ASN A 103 -3.77 5.20 -1.14
C ASN A 103 -4.70 5.91 -0.14
N LEU A 104 -5.68 6.69 -0.62
CA LEU A 104 -6.57 7.50 0.22
C LEU A 104 -7.88 6.76 0.55
N SER A 105 -8.28 6.79 1.83
CA SER A 105 -9.53 6.17 2.29
C SER A 105 -10.77 6.77 1.62
N ILE A 106 -10.76 8.07 1.31
CA ILE A 106 -11.86 8.76 0.61
C ILE A 106 -12.12 8.21 -0.80
N HIS A 107 -11.14 7.53 -1.41
CA HIS A 107 -11.26 6.90 -2.73
C HIS A 107 -11.74 5.43 -2.64
N GLY A 108 -12.26 5.01 -1.48
CA GLY A 108 -12.76 3.66 -1.25
C GLY A 108 -11.69 2.63 -0.85
N LYS A 109 -10.47 3.07 -0.50
CA LYS A 109 -9.45 2.19 0.06
C LYS A 109 -9.84 1.73 1.46
N GLY A 110 -9.62 0.44 1.74
CA GLY A 110 -9.71 -0.15 3.07
C GLY A 110 -8.49 -1.01 3.41
N GLU A 111 -8.50 -1.64 4.58
CA GLU A 111 -7.40 -2.51 5.05
C GLU A 111 -7.14 -3.71 4.12
N ARG A 112 -8.21 -4.28 3.54
CA ARG A 112 -8.15 -5.42 2.60
C ARG A 112 -8.75 -5.08 1.24
N ARG A 113 -8.81 -3.79 0.91
CA ARG A 113 -9.49 -3.30 -0.30
C ARG A 113 -8.66 -2.19 -0.94
N LYS A 114 -8.32 -2.36 -2.21
CA LYS A 114 -7.81 -1.29 -3.07
C LYS A 114 -8.88 -0.22 -3.28
N ALA A 115 -8.47 1.01 -3.53
CA ALA A 115 -9.38 2.08 -3.98
C ALA A 115 -10.19 1.64 -5.22
N ASP A 116 -11.23 2.39 -5.54
CA ASP A 116 -12.03 2.12 -6.72
C ASP A 116 -11.24 2.35 -8.02
N ASP A 117 -11.52 1.58 -9.06
CA ASP A 117 -10.66 1.53 -10.25
C ASP A 117 -10.60 2.87 -11.01
N HIS A 118 -11.64 3.71 -10.88
CA HIS A 118 -11.64 5.08 -11.40
C HIS A 118 -10.78 6.05 -10.58
N TYR A 119 -10.32 5.68 -9.38
CA TYR A 119 -9.31 6.40 -8.60
C TYR A 119 -7.94 5.73 -8.74
N SER A 120 -7.42 5.72 -9.96
CA SER A 120 -6.12 5.18 -10.31
C SER A 120 -5.33 6.13 -11.20
N ALA A 121 -4.02 5.88 -11.33
CA ALA A 121 -3.16 6.55 -12.29
C ALA A 121 -2.17 5.53 -12.89
N TRP A 122 -1.80 5.70 -14.14
CA TRP A 122 -0.74 4.92 -14.77
C TRP A 122 0.62 5.27 -14.15
N GLY A 123 1.35 4.27 -13.68
CA GLY A 123 2.64 4.46 -13.02
C GLY A 123 3.65 3.37 -13.37
N CYS A 124 4.88 3.76 -13.69
CA CYS A 124 6.01 2.83 -13.84
C CYS A 124 6.31 2.12 -12.50
N ALA A 125 7.02 1.00 -12.56
CA ALA A 125 7.32 0.19 -11.37
C ALA A 125 7.99 0.98 -10.23
N ALA A 126 8.93 1.89 -10.55
CA ALA A 126 9.61 2.71 -9.55
C ALA A 126 8.67 3.69 -8.84
N CYS A 127 7.86 4.44 -9.61
CA CYS A 127 6.86 5.36 -9.04
C CYS A 127 5.80 4.61 -8.24
N HIS A 128 5.37 3.45 -8.72
CA HIS A 128 4.39 2.60 -8.03
C HIS A 128 4.92 2.14 -6.65
N SER A 129 6.14 1.61 -6.61
CA SER A 129 6.78 1.19 -5.35
C SER A 129 6.94 2.36 -4.38
N TRP A 130 7.36 3.54 -4.89
CA TRP A 130 7.47 4.74 -4.08
C TRP A 130 6.12 5.19 -3.50
N LEU A 131 5.06 5.18 -4.33
CA LEU A 131 3.72 5.59 -3.90
C LEU A 131 3.21 4.66 -2.79
N ASP A 132 3.30 3.34 -2.97
CA ASP A 132 2.74 2.36 -2.05
C ASP A 132 3.58 2.17 -0.78
N GLN A 133 4.90 2.08 -0.93
CA GLN A 133 5.79 1.59 0.13
C GLN A 133 6.95 2.55 0.45
N GLY A 134 7.19 3.57 -0.39
CA GLY A 134 8.31 4.49 -0.22
C GLY A 134 8.29 5.27 1.11
N PRO A 135 9.44 5.78 1.57
CA PRO A 135 9.57 6.42 2.89
C PRO A 135 9.04 7.86 2.94
N ALA A 136 8.51 8.40 1.83
CA ALA A 136 8.05 9.78 1.76
C ALA A 136 6.84 10.04 2.68
N PRO A 137 6.69 11.26 3.22
CA PRO A 137 5.52 11.64 4.01
C PRO A 137 4.21 11.40 3.24
N ALA A 138 3.16 10.98 3.96
CA ALA A 138 1.85 10.68 3.36
C ALA A 138 1.31 11.83 2.51
N ALA A 139 1.39 13.07 3.01
CA ALA A 139 0.95 14.26 2.28
C ALA A 139 1.68 14.46 0.93
N ARG A 140 2.97 14.11 0.84
CA ARG A 140 3.73 14.21 -0.41
C ARG A 140 3.27 13.16 -1.42
N LYS A 141 2.99 11.94 -0.94
CA LYS A 141 2.45 10.85 -1.78
C LYS A 141 1.05 11.17 -2.27
N GLU A 142 0.21 11.74 -1.41
CA GLU A 142 -1.13 12.22 -1.74
C GLU A 142 -1.08 13.29 -2.82
N ALA A 143 -0.28 14.35 -2.63
CA ALA A 143 -0.14 15.40 -3.63
C ALA A 143 0.37 14.86 -4.99
N ALA A 144 1.35 13.96 -4.97
CA ALA A 144 1.84 13.32 -6.19
C ALA A 144 0.76 12.47 -6.88
N PHE A 145 -0.01 11.70 -6.12
CA PHE A 145 -1.13 10.92 -6.65
C PHE A 145 -2.21 11.82 -7.26
N MET A 146 -2.62 12.88 -6.57
CA MET A 146 -3.66 13.79 -7.07
C MET A 146 -3.23 14.48 -8.36
N ALA A 147 -1.98 14.93 -8.45
CA ALA A 147 -1.43 15.48 -9.70
C ALA A 147 -1.41 14.45 -10.84
N ALA A 148 -1.05 13.20 -10.53
CA ALA A 148 -1.07 12.11 -11.51
C ALA A 148 -2.49 11.74 -11.94
N HIS A 149 -3.44 11.76 -11.02
CA HIS A 149 -4.83 11.44 -11.28
C HIS A 149 -5.50 12.50 -12.17
N LEU A 150 -5.15 13.77 -12.01
CA LEU A 150 -5.54 14.81 -12.96
C LEU A 150 -5.04 14.50 -14.39
N ARG A 151 -3.77 14.11 -14.53
CA ARG A 151 -3.22 13.67 -15.83
C ARG A 151 -3.94 12.43 -16.36
N GLN A 152 -4.30 11.50 -15.48
CA GLN A 152 -5.04 10.29 -15.85
C GLN A 152 -6.41 10.62 -16.44
N VAL A 153 -7.14 11.57 -15.85
CA VAL A 153 -8.42 12.03 -16.38
C VAL A 153 -8.25 12.63 -17.78
N LEU A 154 -7.20 13.43 -18.00
CA LEU A 154 -6.89 13.96 -19.34
C LEU A 154 -6.52 12.85 -20.33
N ALA A 155 -5.74 11.85 -19.92
CA ALA A 155 -5.39 10.70 -20.75
C ALA A 155 -6.63 9.87 -21.12
N TRP A 156 -7.55 9.65 -20.18
CA TRP A 156 -8.82 8.97 -20.44
C TRP A 156 -9.73 9.77 -21.38
N ARG A 157 -9.79 11.10 -21.24
CA ARG A 157 -10.49 11.95 -22.21
C ARG A 157 -9.88 11.83 -23.60
N ALA A 158 -8.57 11.87 -23.73
CA ALA A 158 -7.91 11.68 -25.03
C ALA A 158 -8.26 10.32 -25.65
N LEU A 159 -8.20 9.24 -24.86
CA LEU A 159 -8.61 7.91 -25.30
C LEU A 159 -10.10 7.84 -25.68
N ALA A 160 -10.98 8.52 -24.95
CA ALA A 160 -12.42 8.53 -25.22
C ALA A 160 -12.76 9.09 -26.60
N TYR A 161 -11.89 9.92 -27.20
CA TYR A 161 -12.06 10.51 -28.55
C TYR A 161 -11.04 10.03 -29.58
N ALA A 162 -10.16 9.09 -29.22
CA ALA A 162 -9.22 8.53 -30.18
C ALA A 162 -9.99 7.86 -31.34
N PRO A 163 -9.61 8.08 -32.60
CA PRO A 163 -10.33 7.54 -33.74
C PRO A 163 -10.26 5.99 -33.81
N ASN A 164 -9.15 5.40 -33.38
CA ASN A 164 -8.86 3.97 -33.55
C ASN A 164 -8.82 3.18 -32.22
N ILE A 165 -9.47 3.66 -31.15
CA ILE A 165 -9.57 2.90 -29.90
C ILE A 165 -10.61 1.78 -30.01
N ASP A 166 -10.32 0.61 -29.43
CA ASP A 166 -11.26 -0.49 -29.27
C ASP A 166 -12.52 -0.02 -28.54
N ALA A 167 -13.69 -0.47 -28.99
CA ALA A 167 -14.98 -0.01 -28.44
C ALA A 167 -15.13 -0.32 -26.94
N ARG A 168 -14.57 -1.44 -26.46
CA ARG A 168 -14.63 -1.81 -25.04
C ARG A 168 -13.66 -0.97 -24.20
N ASP A 169 -12.51 -0.62 -24.77
CA ASP A 169 -11.58 0.32 -24.15
C ASP A 169 -12.20 1.71 -24.04
N ARG A 170 -12.88 2.18 -25.10
CA ARG A 170 -13.65 3.43 -25.08
C ARG A 170 -14.73 3.40 -23.98
N ALA A 171 -15.51 2.32 -23.91
CA ALA A 171 -16.52 2.15 -22.86
C ALA A 171 -15.90 2.15 -21.44
N ALA A 172 -14.72 1.56 -21.27
CA ALA A 172 -14.04 1.52 -19.98
C ALA A 172 -13.59 2.91 -19.52
N VAL A 173 -13.02 3.73 -20.41
CA VAL A 173 -12.62 5.10 -20.05
C VAL A 173 -13.82 6.01 -19.83
N LEU A 174 -14.89 5.88 -20.64
CA LEU A 174 -16.14 6.63 -20.45
C LEU A 174 -16.80 6.28 -19.12
N TRP A 175 -16.77 5.01 -18.72
CA TRP A 175 -17.21 4.58 -17.39
C TRP A 175 -16.42 5.29 -16.29
N ALA A 176 -15.08 5.33 -16.38
CA ALA A 176 -14.23 6.00 -15.39
C ALA A 176 -14.54 7.50 -15.29
N LEU A 177 -14.69 8.17 -16.44
CA LEU A 177 -15.06 9.58 -16.51
C LEU A 177 -16.46 9.84 -15.95
N GLY A 178 -17.42 8.94 -16.20
CA GLY A 178 -18.77 9.00 -15.64
C GLY A 178 -18.76 8.93 -14.11
N GLN A 179 -18.00 8.00 -13.51
CA GLN A 179 -17.86 7.89 -12.05
C GLN A 179 -17.30 9.16 -11.40
N LEU A 180 -16.49 9.92 -12.15
CA LEU A 180 -15.85 11.15 -11.69
C LEU A 180 -16.64 12.42 -12.06
N ASN A 181 -17.80 12.31 -12.73
CA ASN A 181 -18.49 13.44 -13.35
C ASN A 181 -17.55 14.29 -14.24
N ALA A 182 -16.61 13.63 -14.91
CA ALA A 182 -15.53 14.24 -15.68
C ALA A 182 -15.68 14.03 -17.19
N MET A 183 -16.86 13.65 -17.66
CA MET A 183 -17.19 13.63 -19.08
C MET A 183 -16.95 15.02 -19.68
N PRO A 184 -16.25 15.14 -20.82
CA PRO A 184 -16.06 16.45 -21.42
C PRO A 184 -17.38 16.92 -22.03
N ILE A 185 -17.71 18.17 -21.76
CA ILE A 185 -18.83 18.87 -22.37
C ILE A 185 -18.37 19.22 -23.78
N LEU A 186 -18.93 18.55 -24.78
CA LEU A 186 -18.59 18.75 -26.19
C LEU A 186 -19.58 19.66 -26.93
N ASP A 187 -20.56 20.22 -26.22
CA ASP A 187 -21.55 21.12 -26.78
C ASP A 187 -20.98 22.55 -26.82
N PHE A 188 -20.25 22.88 -27.89
CA PHE A 188 -19.82 24.24 -28.22
C PHE A 188 -19.91 24.50 -29.73
#